data_AF-A0A127VB19-F1
#
_entry.id   AF-A0A127VB19-F1
#
_cell.length_a   1.000
_cell.length_b   1.000
_cell.length_c   1.000
_cell.angle_alpha   90.00
_cell.angle_beta   90.00
_cell.angle_gamma   90.00
#
_symmetry.space_group_name_H-M   'P 1'
#
loop_
_entity.id
_entity.type
_entity.pdbx_description
1 polymer ?
#
loop_
_entity_poly.entity_id
_entity_poly.type
_entity_poly.pdbx_seq_one_letter_code
_entity_poly.pdbx_strand_id
1 'polypeptide(L)'
;MEIIKDIYKLVGIVRHIDLLRLEEAAKQYLNQFNISFEIINARSSALKVKTRQWKCKSGHPVEIPKLISITQDLFERFIENIPVTVHPIAYTPAVVDEVEPLWISDKMLNMGITLKDILRDTGVDRLSLTSWIEGLQPMSQDVKAMFFYYFESIQLRKNSHPSLSTFNEPCYN
;
A
#
# COMPACT_ATOMS: atom_id res chain seq x y z
N MET A 1 5.18 14.10 -8.89
CA MET A 1 5.86 12.78 -8.86
C MET A 1 6.63 12.65 -10.16
N GLU A 2 7.94 12.43 -10.10
CA GLU A 2 8.75 12.20 -11.30
C GLU A 2 8.46 10.80 -11.86
N ILE A 3 8.36 10.68 -13.19
CA ILE A 3 8.05 9.42 -13.88
C ILE A 3 9.31 8.53 -13.93
N ILE A 4 10.44 9.13 -14.29
CA ILE A 4 11.77 8.50 -14.26
C ILE A 4 12.69 9.38 -13.41
N LYS A 5 12.93 8.95 -12.18
CA LYS A 5 13.89 9.61 -11.29
C LYS A 5 15.33 9.33 -11.75
N ASP A 6 16.19 10.34 -11.64
CA ASP A 6 17.60 10.28 -12.02
C ASP A 6 17.87 10.00 -13.51
N ILE A 7 16.97 10.44 -14.41
CA ILE A 7 17.11 10.24 -15.86
C ILE A 7 18.42 10.80 -16.44
N TYR A 8 18.99 11.85 -15.82
CA TYR A 8 20.27 12.45 -16.24
C TYR A 8 21.45 11.46 -16.23
N LYS A 9 21.37 10.35 -15.47
CA LYS A 9 22.41 9.31 -15.47
C LYS A 9 22.53 8.58 -16.81
N LEU A 10 21.53 8.72 -17.69
CA LEU A 10 21.53 8.16 -19.04
C LEU A 10 22.19 9.09 -20.07
N VAL A 11 22.56 10.32 -19.69
CA VAL A 11 23.25 11.25 -20.60
C VAL A 11 24.60 10.65 -21.02
N GLY A 12 24.85 10.61 -22.32
CA GLY A 12 26.05 9.98 -22.91
C GLY A 12 25.90 8.49 -23.20
N ILE A 13 24.82 7.85 -22.73
CA ILE A 13 24.43 6.48 -23.08
C ILE A 13 23.25 6.54 -24.07
N VAL A 14 22.28 7.40 -23.81
CA VAL A 14 21.09 7.60 -24.65
C VAL A 14 21.17 8.99 -25.29
N ARG A 15 20.78 9.09 -26.56
CA ARG A 15 20.70 10.37 -27.26
C ARG A 15 19.65 11.27 -26.61
N HIS A 16 19.91 12.58 -26.59
CA HIS A 16 19.01 13.53 -25.92
C HIS A 16 17.56 13.47 -26.42
N ILE A 17 17.34 13.30 -27.73
CA ILE A 17 16.00 13.15 -28.30
C ILE A 17 15.28 11.88 -27.84
N ASP A 18 16.04 10.81 -27.59
CA ASP A 18 15.51 9.52 -27.16
C ASP A 18 15.21 9.52 -25.65
N LEU A 19 15.88 10.36 -24.86
CA LEU A 19 15.50 10.59 -23.45
C LEU A 19 14.09 11.18 -23.33
N LEU A 20 13.72 12.14 -24.19
CA LEU A 20 12.38 12.71 -24.20
C LEU A 20 11.32 11.67 -24.59
N ARG A 21 11.63 10.82 -25.58
CA ARG A 21 10.74 9.74 -26.01
C ARG A 21 10.59 8.65 -24.95
N LEU A 22 11.67 8.32 -24.25
CA LEU A 22 11.68 7.41 -23.13
C LEU A 22 10.77 7.91 -22.00
N GLU A 23 10.86 9.19 -21.65
CA GLU A 23 10.01 9.79 -20.62
C GLU A 23 8.53 9.78 -21.02
N GLU A 24 8.20 10.13 -22.26
CA GLU A 24 6.82 10.08 -22.76
C GLU A 24 6.28 8.64 -22.81
N ALA A 25 7.10 7.65 -23.20
CA ALA A 25 6.72 6.24 -23.14
C ALA A 25 6.50 5.78 -21.69
N ALA A 26 7.36 6.20 -20.75
CA ALA A 26 7.22 5.91 -19.33
C ALA A 26 5.93 6.50 -18.72
N LYS A 27 5.50 7.66 -19.20
CA LYS A 27 4.26 8.32 -18.79
C LYS A 27 3.02 7.47 -19.05
N GLN A 28 3.03 6.64 -20.10
CA GLN A 28 1.94 5.71 -20.39
C GLN A 28 1.76 4.69 -19.26
N TYR A 29 2.87 4.15 -18.73
CA TYR A 29 2.84 3.21 -17.61
C TYR A 29 2.48 3.88 -16.27
N LEU A 30 2.84 5.15 -16.09
CA LEU A 30 2.33 5.94 -14.97
C LEU A 30 0.80 6.06 -15.03
N ASN A 31 0.26 6.43 -16.19
CA ASN A 31 -1.18 6.67 -16.32
C ASN A 31 -2.01 5.37 -16.24
N GLN A 32 -1.52 4.28 -16.81
CA GLN A 32 -2.25 3.01 -16.85
C GLN A 32 -2.09 2.18 -15.58
N PHE A 33 -0.87 2.11 -15.05
CA PHE A 33 -0.51 1.17 -13.99
C PHE A 33 0.05 1.85 -12.74
N ASN A 34 0.11 3.18 -12.71
CA ASN A 34 0.73 3.94 -11.63
C ASN A 34 2.17 3.49 -11.34
N ILE A 35 2.95 3.23 -12.39
CA ILE A 35 4.34 2.79 -12.30
C ILE A 35 5.28 3.98 -12.48
N SER A 36 6.35 4.00 -11.68
CA SER A 36 7.48 4.93 -11.79
C SER A 36 8.81 4.19 -11.83
N PHE A 37 9.82 4.81 -12.42
CA PHE A 37 11.16 4.25 -12.60
C PHE A 37 12.20 5.12 -11.89
N GLU A 38 13.30 4.50 -11.46
CA GLU A 38 14.45 5.18 -10.86
C GLU A 38 15.74 4.57 -11.43
N ILE A 39 16.59 5.41 -12.01
CA ILE A 39 17.89 4.98 -12.52
C ILE A 39 18.86 4.85 -11.34
N ILE A 40 19.11 3.63 -10.90
CA ILE A 40 20.01 3.37 -9.76
C ILE A 40 21.46 3.57 -10.20
N ASN A 41 21.82 2.98 -11.34
CA ASN A 41 23.16 3.04 -11.91
C ASN A 41 23.07 2.89 -13.43
N ALA A 42 23.85 3.66 -14.17
CA ALA A 42 23.95 3.57 -15.62
C ALA A 42 25.42 3.62 -16.03
N ARG A 43 25.89 2.56 -16.68
CA ARG A 43 27.25 2.41 -17.21
C ARG A 43 27.16 1.80 -18.61
N SER A 44 28.22 1.92 -19.39
CA SER A 44 28.34 1.28 -20.70
C SER A 44 28.25 -0.26 -20.66
N SER A 45 28.41 -0.88 -19.50
CA SER A 45 28.34 -2.34 -19.33
C SER A 45 27.03 -2.85 -18.74
N ALA A 46 26.26 -2.01 -18.04
CA ALA A 46 25.01 -2.41 -17.42
C ALA A 46 24.15 -1.19 -17.03
N LEU A 47 22.84 -1.32 -17.21
CA LEU A 47 21.84 -0.40 -16.67
C LEU A 47 21.10 -1.09 -15.53
N LYS A 48 20.96 -0.40 -14.39
CA LYS A 48 20.21 -0.86 -13.23
C LYS A 48 19.04 0.08 -12.97
N VAL A 49 17.83 -0.42 -13.18
CA VAL A 49 16.58 0.33 -13.00
C VAL A 49 15.80 -0.24 -11.85
N LYS A 50 15.31 0.61 -10.96
CA LYS A 50 14.31 0.25 -9.97
C LYS A 50 12.94 0.66 -10.49
N THR A 51 12.00 -0.27 -10.45
CA THR A 51 10.64 -0.06 -10.94
C THR A 51 9.70 -0.23 -9.79
N ARG A 52 8.86 0.77 -9.53
CA ARG A 52 7.90 0.74 -8.43
C ARG A 52 6.50 0.94 -8.98
N GLN A 53 5.61 0.05 -8.59
CA GLN A 53 4.17 0.28 -8.72
C GLN A 53 3.63 0.95 -7.47
N TRP A 54 2.79 1.96 -7.66
CA TRP A 54 2.03 2.62 -6.60
C TRP A 54 0.57 2.13 -6.60
N LYS A 55 -0.22 2.55 -5.60
CA LYS A 55 -1.64 2.17 -5.51
C LYS A 55 -2.38 2.47 -6.81
N CYS A 56 -2.88 1.44 -7.49
CA CYS A 56 -3.64 1.59 -8.73
C CYS A 56 -5.10 1.95 -8.45
N LYS A 57 -5.69 2.79 -9.32
CA LYS A 57 -7.14 3.07 -9.30
C LYS A 57 -7.98 1.87 -9.78
N SER A 58 -7.42 1.02 -10.64
CA SER A 58 -8.06 -0.16 -11.23
C SER A 58 -8.05 -1.40 -10.33
N GLY A 59 -7.46 -1.32 -9.12
CA GLY A 59 -7.58 -2.35 -8.08
C GLY A 59 -6.66 -3.57 -8.18
N HIS A 60 -5.95 -3.78 -9.29
CA HIS A 60 -5.08 -4.96 -9.45
C HIS A 60 -3.59 -4.59 -9.46
N PRO A 61 -2.81 -5.01 -8.45
CA PRO A 61 -1.36 -4.95 -8.48
C PRO A 61 -0.81 -5.74 -9.69
N VAL A 62 0.25 -5.22 -10.30
CA VAL A 62 0.96 -5.88 -11.39
C VAL A 62 1.98 -6.83 -10.77
N GLU A 63 2.00 -8.07 -11.22
CA GLU A 63 2.95 -9.07 -10.75
C GLU A 63 4.41 -8.70 -11.08
N ILE A 64 5.33 -9.15 -10.24
CA ILE A 64 6.77 -8.91 -10.38
C ILE A 64 7.31 -9.23 -11.79
N PRO A 65 7.01 -10.39 -12.41
CA PRO A 65 7.51 -10.70 -13.76
C PRO A 65 7.06 -9.69 -14.81
N LYS A 66 5.84 -9.17 -14.68
CA LYS A 66 5.31 -8.16 -15.60
C LYS A 66 5.96 -6.80 -15.40
N LEU A 67 6.29 -6.42 -14.16
CA LEU A 67 7.07 -5.20 -13.89
C LEU A 67 8.47 -5.27 -14.51
N ILE A 68 9.11 -6.45 -14.42
CA ILE A 68 10.41 -6.70 -15.06
C ILE A 68 10.28 -6.53 -16.58
N SER A 69 9.33 -7.23 -17.20
CA SER A 69 9.15 -7.19 -18.65
C SER A 69 8.85 -5.77 -19.16
N ILE A 70 7.93 -5.04 -18.50
CA ILE A 70 7.61 -3.65 -18.84
C ILE A 70 8.87 -2.77 -18.81
N THR A 71 9.71 -2.95 -17.80
CA THR A 71 10.91 -2.15 -17.65
C THR A 71 11.95 -2.49 -18.72
N GLN A 72 12.19 -3.77 -18.97
CA GLN A 72 13.09 -4.21 -20.04
C GLN A 72 12.60 -3.69 -21.39
N ASP A 73 11.34 -3.95 -21.74
CA ASP A 73 10.72 -3.50 -22.98
C ASP A 73 10.82 -1.97 -23.17
N LEU A 74 10.66 -1.20 -22.10
CA LEU A 74 10.74 0.26 -22.15
C LEU A 74 12.17 0.74 -22.43
N PHE A 75 13.16 0.24 -21.68
CA PHE A 75 14.53 0.77 -21.74
C PHE A 75 15.35 0.18 -22.89
N GLU A 76 15.16 -1.10 -23.25
CA GLU A 76 15.89 -1.76 -24.35
C GLU A 76 15.55 -1.17 -25.72
N ARG A 77 14.39 -0.51 -25.87
CA ARG A 77 14.03 0.23 -27.08
C ARG A 77 14.93 1.43 -27.37
N PHE A 78 15.57 1.98 -26.35
CA PHE A 78 16.37 3.21 -26.45
C PHE A 78 17.86 2.98 -26.14
N ILE A 79 18.22 1.78 -25.68
CA ILE A 79 19.57 1.44 -25.23
C ILE A 79 20.01 0.17 -25.93
N GLU A 80 21.02 0.28 -26.78
CA GLU A 80 21.59 -0.85 -27.52
C GLU A 80 22.75 -1.48 -26.75
N ASN A 81 22.83 -2.82 -26.75
CA ASN A 81 23.96 -3.60 -26.24
C ASN A 81 24.32 -3.42 -24.76
N ILE A 82 23.42 -2.84 -23.95
CA ILE A 82 23.61 -2.72 -22.50
C ILE A 82 22.52 -3.52 -21.80
N PRO A 83 22.88 -4.55 -21.02
CA PRO A 83 21.89 -5.34 -20.30
C PRO A 83 21.16 -4.49 -19.25
N VAL A 84 19.84 -4.63 -19.20
CA VAL A 84 18.97 -3.95 -18.24
C VAL A 84 18.63 -4.88 -17.07
N THR A 85 19.20 -4.58 -15.91
CA THR A 85 18.87 -5.24 -14.64
C THR A 85 17.76 -4.48 -13.92
N VAL A 86 16.66 -5.17 -13.61
CA VAL A 86 15.48 -4.56 -12.99
C VAL A 86 15.37 -4.94 -11.52
N HIS A 87 15.10 -3.94 -10.66
CA HIS A 87 14.68 -4.11 -9.27
C HIS A 87 13.20 -3.77 -9.13
N PRO A 88 12.30 -4.74 -9.29
CA PRO A 88 10.86 -4.53 -9.21
C PRO A 88 10.40 -4.40 -7.76
N ILE A 89 9.48 -3.47 -7.52
CA ILE A 89 8.76 -3.27 -6.27
C ILE A 89 7.27 -3.22 -6.62
N ALA A 90 6.60 -4.35 -6.42
CA ALA A 90 5.15 -4.44 -6.61
C ALA A 90 4.42 -3.65 -5.51
N TYR A 91 3.23 -3.15 -5.83
CA TYR A 91 2.37 -2.56 -4.83
C TYR A 91 1.78 -3.68 -3.96
N THR A 92 1.95 -3.54 -2.65
CA THR A 92 1.28 -4.38 -1.66
C THR A 92 0.28 -3.49 -0.94
N PRO A 93 -1.03 -3.79 -0.99
CA PRO A 93 -2.03 -3.10 -0.19
C PRO A 93 -1.65 -3.12 1.28
N ALA A 94 -1.89 -2.03 2.00
CA ALA A 94 -1.74 -2.07 3.44
C ALA A 94 -2.86 -2.95 4.01
N VAL A 95 -2.61 -3.69 5.10
CA VAL A 95 -3.66 -4.51 5.76
C VAL A 95 -4.88 -3.68 6.14
N VAL A 96 -4.67 -2.39 6.42
CA VAL A 96 -5.74 -1.44 6.75
C VAL A 96 -6.56 -1.02 5.53
N ASP A 97 -6.10 -1.26 4.30
CA ASP A 97 -6.89 -0.97 3.09
C ASP A 97 -8.16 -1.83 3.03
N GLU A 98 -8.18 -3.01 3.67
CA GLU A 98 -9.35 -3.89 3.80
C GLU A 98 -10.39 -3.38 4.80
N VAL A 99 -10.04 -2.40 5.63
CA VAL A 99 -10.94 -1.83 6.63
C VAL A 99 -11.96 -0.94 5.92
N GLU A 100 -13.15 -1.49 5.76
CA GLU A 100 -14.33 -0.86 5.19
C GLU A 100 -15.51 -0.96 6.19
N PRO A 101 -16.60 -0.18 6.03
CA PRO A 101 -17.73 -0.19 6.95
C PRO A 101 -18.31 -1.59 7.23
N LEU A 102 -18.38 -2.44 6.18
CA LEU A 102 -18.80 -3.84 6.31
C LEU A 102 -17.82 -4.66 7.17
N TRP A 103 -16.51 -4.51 6.93
CA TRP A 103 -15.48 -5.19 7.72
C TRP A 103 -15.55 -4.81 9.20
N ILE A 104 -15.79 -3.53 9.51
CA ILE A 104 -15.95 -3.04 10.88
C ILE A 104 -17.19 -3.66 11.53
N SER A 105 -18.31 -3.64 10.80
CA SER A 105 -19.58 -4.20 11.28
C SER A 105 -19.48 -5.70 11.56
N ASP A 106 -18.81 -6.45 10.68
CA ASP A 106 -18.55 -7.88 10.86
C ASP A 106 -17.65 -8.14 12.07
N LYS A 107 -16.58 -7.34 12.26
CA LYS A 107 -15.72 -7.45 13.45
C LYS A 107 -16.48 -7.13 14.73
N MET A 108 -17.30 -6.09 14.74
CA MET A 108 -18.15 -5.75 15.88
C MET A 108 -19.09 -6.89 16.25
N LEU A 109 -19.80 -7.45 15.26
CA LEU A 109 -20.72 -8.57 15.45
C LEU A 109 -20.00 -9.81 15.99
N ASN A 110 -18.94 -10.25 15.32
CA ASN A 110 -18.21 -11.47 15.65
C ASN A 110 -17.52 -11.39 17.02
N MET A 111 -17.11 -10.19 17.44
CA MET A 111 -16.38 -10.01 18.70
C MET A 111 -17.29 -9.58 19.86
N GLY A 112 -18.58 -9.31 19.60
CA GLY A 112 -19.53 -8.79 20.58
C GLY A 112 -19.22 -7.37 21.06
N ILE A 113 -18.61 -6.56 20.20
CA ILE A 113 -18.19 -5.18 20.52
C ILE A 113 -19.27 -4.21 20.08
N THR A 114 -19.70 -3.34 20.99
CA THR A 114 -20.69 -2.29 20.68
C THR A 114 -20.01 -0.97 20.34
N LEU A 115 -20.73 -0.06 19.67
CA LEU A 115 -20.26 1.30 19.43
C LEU A 115 -19.89 2.03 20.74
N LYS A 116 -20.59 1.73 21.84
CA LYS A 116 -20.28 2.30 23.16
C LYS A 116 -18.93 1.84 23.69
N ASP A 117 -18.53 0.61 23.41
CA ASP A 117 -17.22 0.09 23.80
C ASP A 117 -16.12 0.81 23.04
N ILE A 118 -16.27 0.97 21.72
CA ILE A 118 -15.30 1.69 20.88
C ILE A 118 -15.17 3.14 21.37
N LEU A 119 -16.29 3.82 21.62
CA LEU A 119 -16.30 5.19 22.14
C LEU A 119 -15.56 5.28 23.48
N ARG A 120 -15.86 4.39 24.43
CA ARG A 120 -15.21 4.35 25.75
C ARG A 120 -13.70 4.13 25.64
N ASP A 121 -13.29 3.20 24.77
CA ASP A 121 -11.91 2.75 24.71
C ASP A 121 -11.02 3.68 23.87
N THR A 122 -11.60 4.40 22.89
CA THR A 122 -10.84 5.27 21.97
C THR A 122 -11.02 6.76 22.25
N GLY A 123 -12.10 7.17 22.93
CA GLY A 123 -12.47 8.57 23.12
C GLY A 123 -12.95 9.29 21.85
N VAL A 124 -13.10 8.58 20.72
CA VAL A 124 -13.65 9.15 19.48
C VAL A 124 -15.13 9.47 19.66
N ASP A 125 -15.55 10.62 19.14
CA ASP A 125 -16.92 11.06 19.26
C ASP A 125 -17.90 10.12 18.55
N ARG A 126 -19.11 10.06 19.09
CA ARG A 126 -20.15 9.16 18.62
C ARG A 126 -20.55 9.41 17.16
N LEU A 127 -20.60 10.67 16.73
CA LEU A 127 -21.08 11.02 15.40
C LEU A 127 -20.08 10.55 14.33
N SER A 128 -18.78 10.73 14.57
CA SER A 128 -17.73 10.22 13.69
C SER A 128 -17.74 8.70 13.61
N LEU A 129 -17.81 8.01 14.75
CA LEU A 129 -17.88 6.54 14.78
C LEU A 129 -19.10 6.02 14.01
N THR A 130 -20.29 6.58 14.25
CA THR A 130 -21.49 6.21 13.51
C THR A 130 -21.31 6.46 12.01
N SER A 131 -20.80 7.63 11.62
CA SER A 131 -20.63 7.99 10.21
C SER A 131 -19.67 7.04 9.48
N TRP A 132 -18.61 6.58 10.13
CA TRP A 132 -17.67 5.63 9.53
C TRP A 132 -18.21 4.20 9.50
N ILE A 133 -18.89 3.75 10.56
CA ILE A 133 -19.48 2.40 10.64
C ILE A 133 -20.63 2.24 9.65
N GLU A 134 -21.44 3.28 9.44
CA GLU A 134 -22.54 3.28 8.47
C GLU A 134 -22.08 3.61 7.04
N GLY A 135 -20.81 3.98 6.86
CA GLY A 135 -20.26 4.36 5.55
C GLY A 135 -20.76 5.69 5.01
N LEU A 136 -21.32 6.56 5.86
CA LEU A 136 -21.77 7.91 5.51
C LEU A 136 -20.59 8.86 5.22
N GLN A 137 -19.43 8.59 5.81
CA GLN A 137 -18.20 9.32 5.55
C GLN A 137 -17.05 8.37 5.21
N PRO A 138 -16.21 8.71 4.22
CA PRO A 138 -15.02 7.94 3.92
C PRO A 138 -14.02 8.00 5.08
N MET A 139 -13.40 6.88 5.38
CA MET A 139 -12.35 6.81 6.41
C MET A 139 -10.99 7.18 5.82
N SER A 140 -10.22 8.01 6.54
CA SER A 140 -8.80 8.19 6.26
C SER A 140 -8.01 6.92 6.61
N GLN A 141 -6.77 6.81 6.13
CA GLN A 141 -5.89 5.69 6.48
C GLN A 141 -5.64 5.59 8.00
N ASP A 142 -5.54 6.73 8.69
CA ASP A 142 -5.35 6.76 10.14
C ASP A 142 -6.57 6.21 10.89
N VAL A 143 -7.79 6.54 10.42
CA VAL A 143 -9.04 5.99 10.98
C VAL A 143 -9.16 4.50 10.71
N LYS A 144 -8.82 4.05 9.49
CA LYS A 144 -8.78 2.61 9.16
C LYS A 144 -7.79 1.87 10.06
N ALA A 145 -6.61 2.43 10.28
CA ALA A 145 -5.61 1.88 11.18
C ALA A 145 -6.10 1.83 12.64
N MET A 146 -6.77 2.87 13.11
CA MET A 146 -7.38 2.89 14.44
C MET A 146 -8.33 1.71 14.62
N PHE A 147 -9.29 1.50 13.71
CA PHE A 147 -10.21 0.36 13.79
C PHE A 147 -9.46 -0.98 13.71
N PHE A 148 -8.54 -1.13 12.77
CA PHE A 148 -7.77 -2.37 12.60
C PHE A 148 -7.07 -2.77 13.91
N TYR A 149 -6.24 -1.88 14.45
CA TYR A 149 -5.46 -2.17 15.64
C TYR A 149 -6.32 -2.24 16.90
N TYR A 150 -7.44 -1.52 16.97
CA TYR A 150 -8.40 -1.66 18.05
C TYR A 150 -8.93 -3.10 18.15
N PHE A 151 -9.43 -3.66 17.04
CA PHE A 151 -9.93 -5.04 17.04
C PHE A 151 -8.81 -6.07 17.27
N GLU A 152 -7.65 -5.91 16.65
CA GLU A 152 -6.49 -6.78 16.90
C GLU A 152 -6.09 -6.78 18.38
N SER A 153 -6.08 -5.61 19.03
CA SER A 153 -5.75 -5.51 20.45
C SER A 153 -6.72 -6.29 21.33
N ILE A 154 -8.02 -6.31 20.99
CA ILE A 154 -9.02 -7.07 21.73
C ILE A 154 -8.85 -8.56 21.49
N GLN A 155 -8.57 -8.97 20.25
CA GLN A 155 -8.33 -10.36 19.90
C GLN A 155 -7.11 -10.91 20.65
N LEU A 156 -6.02 -10.15 20.72
CA LEU A 156 -4.82 -10.51 21.46
C LEU A 156 -5.12 -10.67 22.96
N ARG A 157 -5.89 -9.76 23.56
CA ARG A 157 -6.31 -9.87 24.98
C ARG A 157 -7.15 -11.12 25.26
N LYS A 158 -8.05 -11.51 24.34
CA LYS A 158 -8.84 -12.74 24.45
C LYS A 158 -7.96 -13.99 24.36
N ASN A 159 -6.96 -13.98 23.47
CA ASN A 159 -6.05 -15.10 23.28
C ASN A 159 -5.03 -15.25 24.44
N SER A 160 -4.65 -14.16 25.09
CA SER A 160 -3.72 -14.18 26.23
C SER A 160 -4.35 -14.62 27.55
N HIS A 161 -5.69 -14.71 27.63
CA HIS A 161 -6.41 -15.20 28.80
C HIS A 161 -7.30 -16.39 28.42
N PRO A 162 -6.78 -17.63 28.39
CA PRO A 162 -7.62 -18.81 28.34
C PRO A 162 -8.35 -18.92 29.68
N SER A 163 -9.63 -18.57 29.70
CA SER A 163 -10.59 -18.79 30.80
C SER A 163 -9.96 -18.85 32.21
N LEU A 164 -9.81 -17.70 32.86
CA LEU A 164 -9.71 -17.68 34.31
C LEU A 164 -11.04 -18.23 34.87
N SER A 165 -11.00 -19.50 35.29
CA SER A 165 -11.98 -20.08 36.18
C SER A 165 -12.23 -19.11 37.35
N THR A 166 -13.47 -18.67 37.48
CA THR A 166 -14.11 -18.11 38.69
C THR A 166 -13.19 -17.95 39.90
N PHE A 167 -12.60 -16.76 40.06
CA PHE A 167 -12.22 -16.28 41.39
C PHE A 167 -13.40 -15.48 41.93
N ASN A 168 -14.20 -16.15 42.77
CA ASN A 168 -15.08 -15.46 43.71
C ASN A 168 -14.19 -14.79 44.76
N GLU A 169 -14.07 -13.47 44.70
CA GLU A 169 -13.75 -12.69 45.90
C GLU A 169 -14.99 -11.90 46.31
N PRO A 170 -15.37 -11.95 47.60
CA PRO A 170 -16.58 -11.32 48.08
C PRO A 170 -16.36 -9.80 48.14
N CYS A 171 -17.33 -9.04 47.65
CA CYS A 171 -17.42 -7.61 47.92
C CYS A 171 -17.48 -7.41 49.44
N TYR A 172 -16.46 -6.77 50.02
CA TYR A 172 -16.57 -6.23 51.37
C TYR A 172 -17.33 -4.89 51.31
N ASN A 173 -18.35 -4.80 52.17
CA ASN A 173 -19.22 -3.64 52.39
C ASN A 173 -18.45 -2.40 52.86
#